data_AF-A0A2J8XEE4-F1
#
_entry.id   AF-A0A2J8XEE4-F1
#
_cell.length_a   1.000
_cell.length_b   1.000
_cell.length_c   1.000
_cell.angle_alpha   90.00
_cell.angle_beta   90.00
_cell.angle_gamma   90.00
#
_symmetry.space_group_name_H-M   'P 1'
#
loop_
_entity.id
_entity.type
_entity.pdbx_description
1 polymer ?
#
loop_
_entity_poly.entity_id
_entity_poly.type
_entity_poly.pdbx_seq_one_letter_code
_entity_poly.pdbx_strand_id
1 'polypeptide(L)'
;MESQKEARTFQEPVARPPGTSRSQTPNDKERREGGAVPAATALGAEADDDSADGLWELPVEPAERRPECTRCSRPQKVCLCPFLPAHPLHISTHLYIIQHPAEENKVLRTVPLLAACLPQDKCKVKIGRRFSEERCN
;
A
#
# COMPACT_ATOMS: atom_id res chain seq x y z
N MET A 1 19.66 54.88 -9.52
CA MET A 1 18.22 55.03 -9.27
C MET A 1 17.66 53.63 -9.17
N GLU A 2 17.75 52.98 -8.01
CA GLU A 2 16.77 53.08 -6.90
C GLU A 2 15.36 52.69 -7.39
N SER A 3 14.66 51.67 -6.87
CA SER A 3 14.67 51.13 -5.52
C SER A 3 14.20 49.68 -5.48
N GLN A 4 14.73 48.97 -4.49
CA GLN A 4 14.18 47.74 -3.93
C GLN A 4 12.76 47.98 -3.40
N LYS A 5 11.90 46.96 -3.46
CA LYS A 5 10.78 46.86 -2.53
C LYS A 5 10.65 45.42 -2.04
N GLU A 6 11.26 45.17 -0.88
CA GLU A 6 10.85 44.11 0.03
C GLU A 6 9.42 44.39 0.52
N ALA A 7 8.61 43.33 0.62
CA ALA A 7 7.54 43.27 1.60
C ALA A 7 7.45 41.82 2.10
N ARG A 8 8.06 41.62 3.26
CA ARG A 8 7.88 40.44 4.11
C ARG A 8 6.44 40.40 4.62
N THR A 9 5.84 39.22 4.71
CA THR A 9 4.86 38.97 5.78
C THR A 9 5.10 37.58 6.33
N PHE A 10 5.33 37.57 7.63
CA PHE A 10 5.65 36.45 8.49
C PHE A 10 4.44 35.52 8.66
N GLN A 11 4.77 34.27 8.99
CA GLN A 11 3.89 33.15 9.31
C GLN A 11 2.92 33.44 10.46
N GLU A 12 1.76 32.78 10.44
CA GLU A 12 0.97 32.51 11.64
C GLU A 12 0.72 31.00 11.78
N PRO A 13 1.06 30.37 12.92
CA PRO A 13 0.90 28.93 13.14
C PRO A 13 -0.47 28.64 13.74
N VAL A 14 -1.32 27.91 13.02
CA VAL A 14 -2.61 27.47 13.57
C VAL A 14 -2.41 26.17 14.36
N ALA A 15 -2.87 26.23 15.61
CA ALA A 15 -2.68 25.27 16.68
C ALA A 15 -3.27 23.86 16.41
N ARG A 16 -2.57 22.85 16.92
CA ARG A 16 -3.01 21.45 17.04
C ARG A 16 -4.12 21.30 18.09
N PRO A 17 -5.17 20.50 17.83
CA PRO A 17 -6.05 20.02 18.89
C PRO A 17 -5.42 18.84 19.66
N PRO A 18 -5.80 18.64 20.94
CA PRO A 18 -5.16 17.70 21.83
C PRO A 18 -5.57 16.25 21.56
N GLY A 19 -4.61 15.34 21.76
CA GLY A 19 -4.85 13.92 21.83
C GLY A 19 -5.64 13.56 23.08
N THR A 20 -6.58 12.65 22.92
CA THR A 20 -7.15 11.88 24.04
C THR A 20 -7.11 10.40 23.69
N SER A 21 -6.34 9.70 24.52
CA SER A 21 -6.32 8.27 24.78
C SER A 21 -7.63 7.54 24.56
N ARG A 22 -7.55 6.33 24.01
CA ARG A 22 -7.73 5.10 24.78
C ARG A 22 -7.59 3.86 23.90
N SER A 23 -6.51 3.14 24.13
CA SER A 23 -6.39 1.71 23.88
C SER A 23 -7.56 0.99 24.56
N GLN A 24 -8.34 0.21 23.81
CA GLN A 24 -9.26 -0.77 24.37
C GLN A 24 -9.16 -2.05 23.55
N THR A 25 -8.45 -3.01 24.11
CA THR A 25 -8.59 -4.43 23.83
C THR A 25 -9.89 -4.94 24.47
N PRO A 26 -10.68 -5.78 23.81
CA PRO A 26 -11.65 -6.62 24.49
C PRO A 26 -10.95 -7.90 24.96
N ASN A 27 -11.01 -8.09 26.27
CA ASN A 27 -10.58 -9.28 27.00
C ASN A 27 -11.63 -10.41 26.84
N ASP A 28 -11.13 -11.63 26.99
CA ASP A 28 -11.77 -12.94 27.13
C ASP A 28 -13.30 -13.08 27.17
N LYS A 29 -13.78 -14.06 26.38
CA LYS A 29 -14.87 -14.94 26.84
C LYS A 29 -14.60 -16.39 26.43
N GLU A 30 -13.91 -17.06 27.34
CA GLU A 30 -13.89 -18.51 27.53
C GLU A 30 -15.32 -19.07 27.41
N ARG A 31 -15.51 -20.08 26.55
CA ARG A 31 -16.67 -20.97 26.66
C ARG A 31 -16.26 -22.39 26.32
N ARG A 32 -16.16 -23.17 27.40
CA ARG A 32 -16.04 -24.63 27.43
C ARG A 32 -17.26 -25.29 26.79
N GLU A 33 -17.01 -26.30 25.97
CA GLU A 33 -17.83 -27.49 25.67
C GLU A 33 -16.84 -28.40 24.90
N GLY A 34 -16.36 -29.55 25.36
CA GLY A 34 -17.05 -30.64 26.03
C GLY A 34 -17.40 -31.71 24.98
N GLY A 35 -16.44 -32.54 24.54
CA GLY A 35 -16.72 -33.58 23.54
C GLY A 35 -15.55 -34.53 23.22
N ALA A 36 -15.56 -35.67 23.91
CA ALA A 36 -15.00 -37.00 23.57
C ALA A 36 -13.62 -37.12 22.87
N VAL A 37 -12.66 -37.64 23.64
CA VAL A 37 -11.43 -38.29 23.15
C VAL A 37 -11.74 -39.75 22.80
N PRO A 38 -11.33 -40.30 21.65
CA PRO A 38 -11.06 -41.72 21.54
C PRO A 38 -9.59 -42.02 21.76
N ALA A 39 -9.38 -43.16 22.40
CA ALA A 39 -8.15 -43.64 22.96
C ALA A 39 -7.02 -43.85 21.94
N ALA A 40 -5.81 -43.76 22.48
CA ALA A 40 -4.55 -44.00 21.82
C ALA A 40 -4.46 -45.40 21.20
N THR A 41 -3.82 -45.44 20.03
CA THR A 41 -3.00 -46.58 19.62
C THR A 41 -1.61 -46.03 19.32
N ALA A 42 -0.69 -46.27 20.26
CA ALA A 42 0.73 -46.11 20.03
C ALA A 42 1.24 -47.35 19.34
N LEU A 43 1.95 -47.22 18.21
CA LEU A 43 2.99 -48.16 17.75
C LEU A 43 3.83 -47.50 16.64
N GLY A 44 5.02 -47.04 17.04
CA GLY A 44 6.30 -47.10 16.32
C GLY A 44 6.43 -46.49 14.91
N ALA A 45 7.20 -45.41 14.82
CA ALA A 45 8.31 -45.25 13.88
C ALA A 45 9.00 -43.90 14.15
N GLU A 46 10.26 -43.95 14.60
CA GLU A 46 11.14 -42.79 14.51
C GLU A 46 11.43 -42.60 13.01
N ALA A 47 10.68 -41.71 12.37
CA ALA A 47 10.99 -41.21 11.05
C ALA A 47 11.19 -39.70 11.20
N ASP A 48 12.44 -39.28 11.09
CA ASP A 48 12.86 -37.90 10.90
C ASP A 48 12.38 -37.46 9.50
N ASP A 49 11.08 -37.34 9.32
CA ASP A 49 10.43 -37.06 8.04
C ASP A 49 9.76 -35.69 8.13
N ASP A 50 10.59 -34.65 8.06
CA ASP A 50 10.17 -33.27 7.73
C ASP A 50 9.78 -33.21 6.24
N SER A 51 8.85 -34.07 5.82
CA SER A 51 8.40 -34.13 4.44
C SER A 51 7.20 -33.20 4.24
N ALA A 52 7.44 -32.11 3.51
CA ALA A 52 6.39 -31.18 3.11
C ALA A 52 5.54 -31.68 1.93
N ASP A 53 5.71 -32.94 1.51
CA ASP A 53 4.94 -33.58 0.44
C ASP A 53 3.46 -33.69 0.86
N GLY A 54 2.63 -32.79 0.31
CA GLY A 54 1.19 -32.73 0.58
C GLY A 54 0.71 -31.37 1.08
N LEU A 55 1.61 -30.45 1.46
CA LEU A 55 1.21 -29.11 1.91
C LEU A 55 0.50 -28.30 0.80
N TRP A 56 0.76 -28.61 -0.47
CA TRP A 56 0.13 -27.96 -1.63
C TRP A 56 -1.26 -28.54 -1.97
N GLU A 57 -1.64 -29.69 -1.40
CA GLU A 57 -2.94 -30.32 -1.64
C GLU A 57 -4.03 -29.84 -0.66
N LEU A 58 -3.68 -29.00 0.32
CA LEU A 58 -4.69 -28.46 1.23
C LEU A 58 -5.72 -27.60 0.46
N PRO A 59 -7.02 -27.77 0.72
CA PRO A 59 -8.05 -26.95 0.13
C PRO A 59 -7.80 -25.46 0.40
N VAL A 60 -7.65 -24.68 -0.66
CA VAL A 60 -7.60 -23.22 -0.55
C VAL A 60 -9.03 -22.73 -0.49
N GLU A 61 -9.47 -22.29 0.70
CA GLU A 61 -10.75 -21.62 0.88
C GLU A 61 -10.84 -20.41 -0.08
N PRO A 62 -11.86 -20.34 -0.95
CA PRO A 62 -12.05 -19.22 -1.86
C PRO A 62 -12.30 -17.93 -1.06
N ALA A 63 -11.27 -17.12 -0.87
CA ALA A 63 -11.40 -15.82 -0.25
C ALA A 63 -11.75 -14.76 -1.31
N GLU A 64 -12.80 -13.97 -1.04
CA GLU A 64 -13.09 -12.80 -1.87
C GLU A 64 -11.90 -11.84 -1.88
N ARG A 65 -11.55 -11.33 -3.08
CA ARG A 65 -10.48 -10.34 -3.19
C ARG A 65 -10.91 -9.06 -2.48
N ARG A 66 -10.01 -8.52 -1.67
CA ARG A 66 -10.23 -7.24 -0.99
C ARG A 66 -10.52 -6.15 -2.04
N PRO A 67 -11.50 -5.27 -1.81
CA PRO A 67 -11.78 -4.19 -2.77
C PRO A 67 -10.58 -3.25 -2.90
N GLU A 68 -10.32 -2.82 -4.14
CA GLU A 68 -9.20 -1.95 -4.51
C GLU A 68 -9.70 -0.55 -4.91
N CYS A 69 -8.83 0.44 -4.75
CA CYS A 69 -9.10 1.82 -5.16
C CYS A 69 -8.95 1.95 -6.68
N THR A 70 -9.94 2.55 -7.36
CA THR A 70 -9.90 2.79 -8.81
C THR A 70 -8.82 3.77 -9.26
N ARG A 71 -8.33 4.65 -8.37
CA ARG A 71 -7.28 5.64 -8.69
C ARG A 71 -5.86 5.09 -8.58
N CYS A 72 -5.55 4.30 -7.55
CA CYS A 72 -4.18 3.86 -7.28
C CYS A 72 -4.00 2.34 -7.17
N SER A 73 -5.09 1.56 -7.35
CA SER A 73 -5.13 0.09 -7.23
C SER A 73 -4.64 -0.46 -5.88
N ARG A 74 -4.55 0.39 -4.84
CA ARG A 74 -4.26 -0.07 -3.48
C ARG A 74 -5.54 -0.60 -2.85
N PRO A 75 -5.46 -1.60 -1.95
CA PRO A 75 -6.63 -2.03 -1.21
C PRO A 75 -7.23 -0.87 -0.41
N GLN A 76 -8.57 -0.78 -0.37
CA GLN A 76 -9.29 0.38 0.17
C GLN A 76 -8.85 0.75 1.61
N LYS A 77 -8.65 -0.25 2.48
CA LYS A 77 -8.25 -0.05 3.89
C LYS A 77 -6.91 0.69 4.08
N VAL A 78 -6.02 0.65 3.10
CA VAL A 78 -4.67 1.26 3.16
C VAL A 78 -4.46 2.28 2.04
N CYS A 79 -5.56 2.73 1.43
CA CYS A 79 -5.51 3.69 0.34
C CYS A 79 -5.10 5.08 0.85
N LEU A 80 -4.17 5.71 0.14
CA LEU A 80 -3.71 7.06 0.46
C LEU A 80 -4.44 8.15 -0.35
N CYS A 81 -5.24 7.78 -1.35
CA CYS A 81 -5.97 8.73 -2.18
C CYS A 81 -6.88 9.71 -1.42
N PRO A 82 -7.52 9.35 -0.29
CA PRO A 82 -8.30 10.30 0.50
C PRO A 82 -7.50 11.49 1.05
N PHE A 83 -6.18 11.35 1.16
CA PHE A 83 -5.28 12.38 1.70
C PHE A 83 -4.52 13.13 0.59
N LEU A 84 -4.73 12.76 -0.67
CA LEU A 84 -4.16 13.48 -1.82
C LEU A 84 -4.99 14.73 -2.13
N PRO A 85 -4.42 15.72 -2.84
CA PRO A 85 -5.17 16.86 -3.35
C PRO A 85 -6.42 16.42 -4.12
N ALA A 86 -7.55 17.07 -3.85
CA ALA A 86 -8.81 16.82 -4.55
C ALA A 86 -8.72 17.17 -6.05
N HIS A 87 -7.92 18.19 -6.38
CA HIS A 87 -7.67 18.64 -7.75
C HIS A 87 -6.18 18.45 -8.11
N PRO A 88 -5.85 18.10 -9.37
CA PRO A 88 -4.47 18.02 -9.82
C PRO A 88 -3.70 19.33 -9.61
N LEU A 89 -2.44 19.21 -9.20
CA LEU A 89 -1.55 20.34 -8.99
C LEU A 89 -1.13 20.95 -10.32
N HIS A 90 -1.28 22.27 -10.46
CA HIS A 90 -0.87 22.95 -11.67
C HIS A 90 0.66 23.09 -11.71
N ILE A 91 1.30 22.43 -12.66
CA ILE A 91 2.76 22.49 -12.86
C ILE A 91 3.07 23.10 -14.23
N SER A 92 4.11 23.94 -14.30
CA SER A 92 4.59 24.50 -15.57
C SER A 92 5.47 23.49 -16.33
N THR A 93 6.12 22.57 -15.62
CA THR A 93 7.07 21.60 -16.15
C THR A 93 6.41 20.29 -16.60
N HIS A 94 7.12 19.52 -17.44
CA HIS A 94 6.74 18.16 -17.81
C HIS A 94 7.57 17.18 -16.99
N LEU A 95 6.91 16.17 -16.43
CA LEU A 95 7.50 15.17 -15.56
C LEU A 95 7.53 13.81 -16.28
N TYR A 96 8.73 13.25 -16.41
CA TYR A 96 8.97 11.93 -16.99
C TYR A 96 9.43 10.97 -15.88
N ILE A 97 8.68 9.89 -15.68
CA ILE A 97 8.98 8.86 -14.67
C ILE A 97 9.45 7.62 -15.41
N ILE A 98 10.69 7.23 -15.13
CA ILE A 98 11.28 6.00 -15.64
C ILE A 98 11.06 4.91 -14.59
N GLN A 99 10.22 3.93 -14.88
CA GLN A 99 9.84 2.89 -13.93
C GLN A 99 10.38 1.52 -14.39
N HIS A 100 11.06 0.80 -13.50
CA HIS A 100 11.46 -0.57 -13.78
C HIS A 100 10.25 -1.52 -13.73
N PRO A 101 10.14 -2.56 -14.57
CA PRO A 101 8.97 -3.46 -14.59
C PRO A 101 8.72 -4.15 -13.25
N ALA A 102 9.77 -4.48 -12.49
CA ALA A 102 9.61 -5.05 -11.15
C ALA A 102 8.99 -4.07 -10.13
N GLU A 103 9.04 -2.76 -10.37
CA GLU A 103 8.39 -1.75 -9.54
C GLU A 103 6.92 -1.56 -9.91
N GLU A 104 6.48 -2.02 -11.09
CA GLU A 104 5.11 -1.87 -11.54
C GLU A 104 4.13 -2.71 -10.71
N ASN A 105 4.54 -3.83 -10.13
CA ASN A 105 3.62 -4.70 -9.38
C ASN A 105 3.81 -4.61 -7.86
N LYS A 106 4.63 -3.67 -7.37
CA LYS A 106 4.80 -3.50 -5.92
C LYS A 106 3.53 -2.93 -5.29
N VAL A 107 3.21 -3.42 -4.09
CA VAL A 107 2.03 -2.98 -3.33
C VAL A 107 2.15 -1.51 -2.89
N LEU A 108 3.37 -1.03 -2.64
CA LEU A 108 3.64 0.32 -2.14
C LEU A 108 4.08 1.32 -3.22
N ARG A 109 3.49 1.23 -4.42
CA ARG A 109 3.82 2.15 -5.52
C ARG A 109 3.45 3.60 -5.22
N THR A 110 4.37 4.49 -5.52
CA THR A 110 4.20 5.95 -5.43
C THR A 110 3.84 6.56 -6.78
N VAL A 111 4.24 5.94 -7.89
CA VAL A 111 3.99 6.44 -9.24
C VAL A 111 2.50 6.66 -9.52
N PRO A 112 1.57 5.73 -9.23
CA PRO A 112 0.14 5.97 -9.43
C PRO A 112 -0.41 7.10 -8.55
N LEU A 113 0.13 7.27 -7.35
CA LEU A 113 -0.29 8.36 -6.45
C LEU A 113 0.15 9.72 -6.99
N LEU A 114 1.40 9.82 -7.46
CA LEU A 114 1.94 11.03 -8.06
C LEU A 114 1.21 11.38 -9.36
N ALA A 115 1.02 10.40 -10.25
CA ALA A 115 0.28 10.58 -11.49
C ALA A 115 -1.16 11.04 -11.25
N ALA A 116 -1.81 10.54 -10.20
CA ALA A 116 -3.16 10.95 -9.82
C ALA A 116 -3.24 12.39 -9.27
N CYS A 117 -2.11 13.00 -8.89
CA CYS A 117 -2.03 14.37 -8.38
C CYS A 117 -1.60 15.37 -9.45
N LEU A 118 -1.24 14.92 -10.66
CA LEU A 118 -0.74 15.77 -11.73
C LEU A 118 -1.69 15.74 -12.93
N PRO A 119 -1.68 16.79 -13.77
CA PRO A 119 -2.38 16.78 -15.05
C PRO A 119 -1.86 15.63 -15.94
N GLN A 120 -2.78 14.93 -16.62
CA GLN A 120 -2.46 13.75 -17.44
C GLN A 120 -1.53 14.08 -18.61
N ASP A 121 -1.58 15.31 -19.12
CA ASP A 121 -0.72 15.82 -20.18
C ASP A 121 0.73 16.05 -19.72
N LYS A 122 0.95 16.23 -18.42
CA LYS A 122 2.25 16.64 -17.87
C LYS A 122 3.02 15.56 -17.14
N CYS A 123 2.43 14.39 -16.91
CA CYS A 123 3.09 13.27 -16.24
C CYS A 123 3.13 12.04 -17.16
N LYS A 124 4.31 11.70 -17.69
CA LYS A 124 4.52 10.52 -18.55
C LYS A 124 5.32 9.46 -17.80
N VAL A 125 4.76 8.26 -17.66
CA VAL A 125 5.45 7.10 -17.08
C VAL A 125 5.91 6.18 -18.20
N LYS A 126 7.21 5.88 -18.25
CA LYS A 126 7.80 4.94 -19.20
C LYS A 126 8.32 3.73 -18.43
N ILE A 127 7.76 2.56 -18.71
CA ILE A 127 8.12 1.31 -18.03
C ILE A 127 9.16 0.55 -18.87
N GLY A 128 10.26 0.13 -18.27
CA GLY A 128 11.31 -0.57 -19.00
C GLY A 128 12.55 -0.90 -18.19
N ARG A 129 13.32 -1.89 -18.68
CA ARG A 129 14.65 -2.24 -18.13
C ARG A 129 15.79 -1.45 -18.77
N ARG A 130 15.56 -0.98 -20.00
CA ARG A 130 16.50 -0.23 -20.83
C ARG A 130 15.73 0.83 -21.59
N PHE A 131 16.36 1.99 -21.76
CA PHE A 131 15.76 3.19 -22.34
C PHE A 131 16.75 3.74 -23.37
N SER A 132 16.49 3.47 -24.65
CA SER A 132 17.20 4.09 -25.77
C SER A 132 16.40 5.30 -26.27
N GLU A 133 17.06 6.23 -26.97
CA GLU A 133 16.47 7.48 -27.45
C GLU A 133 15.22 7.23 -28.33
N GLU A 134 15.27 6.22 -29.19
CA GLU A 134 14.18 5.68 -30.00
C GLU A 134 12.96 5.17 -29.19
N ARG A 135 13.15 4.75 -27.93
CA ARG A 135 12.10 4.17 -27.07
C ARG A 135 11.58 5.13 -26.00
N CYS A 136 12.18 6.31 -25.87
CA CYS A 136 11.88 7.30 -24.83
C CYS A 136 10.97 8.45 -25.28
N ASN A 137 10.89 8.73 -26.59
CA ASN A 137 9.91 9.67 -27.14
C ASN A 137 8.48 9.10 -26.99
#